data_AF-A0A7C2EFV7-F1
#
_entry.id   AF-A0A7C2EFV7-F1
#
_cell.length_a   1.000
_cell.length_b   1.000
_cell.length_c   1.000
_cell.angle_alpha   90.00
_cell.angle_beta   90.00
_cell.angle_gamma   90.00
#
_symmetry.space_group_name_H-M   'P 1'
#
loop_
_entity.id
_entity.type
_entity.pdbx_description
1 polymer ?
#
loop_
_entity_poly.entity_id
_entity_poly.type
_entity_poly.pdbx_seq_one_letter_code
_entity_poly.pdbx_strand_id
1 'polypeptide(L)'
;MKSVFLALLVASIWGLTPIFEKLSLLRASPFTVITLRFVFITVCVVVVSVVTGKYREFALVDGKTLLWILLAGFLGGIVGLFVYFVALKQGLTSHIVPIIATYPLFTALYAFLFLNEPISFQRLIGIVLIVAGLVLINWNNIGTTSSN
;
A
#
# COMPACT_ATOMS: atom_id res chain seq x y z
N MET A 1 8.55 0.89 21.60
CA MET A 1 9.57 1.78 21.00
C MET A 1 10.25 1.19 19.77
N LYS A 2 10.78 -0.05 19.81
CA LYS A 2 11.42 -0.69 18.63
C LYS A 2 10.49 -0.79 17.40
N SER A 3 9.22 -1.14 17.58
CA SER A 3 8.23 -1.22 16.49
C SER A 3 7.94 0.13 15.82
N VAL A 4 7.88 1.22 16.60
CA VAL A 4 7.66 2.58 16.09
C VAL A 4 8.85 3.02 15.24
N PHE A 5 10.07 2.74 15.68
CA PHE A 5 11.27 3.02 14.90
C PHE A 5 11.28 2.27 13.56
N LEU A 6 10.96 0.97 13.57
CA LEU A 6 10.84 0.18 12.33
C LEU A 6 9.74 0.72 11.41
N ALA A 7 8.61 1.16 11.95
CA ALA A 7 7.53 1.76 11.18
C ALA A 7 7.95 3.08 10.51
N LEU A 8 8.73 3.92 11.20
CA LEU A 8 9.28 5.15 10.62
C LEU A 8 10.29 4.86 9.51
N LEU A 9 11.11 3.82 9.66
CA LEU A 9 12.02 3.36 8.61
C LEU A 9 11.25 2.84 7.38
N VAL A 10 10.15 2.10 7.60
CA VAL A 10 9.27 1.69 6.50
C VAL A 10 8.67 2.91 5.81
N ALA A 11 8.20 3.90 6.57
CA ALA A 11 7.63 5.13 6.01
C ALA A 11 8.65 5.90 5.15
N SER A 12 9.92 5.99 5.58
CA SER A 12 10.96 6.66 4.79
C SER A 12 11.27 5.91 3.49
N ILE A 13 11.37 4.58 3.53
CA ILE A 13 11.58 3.74 2.35
C ILE A 13 10.38 3.85 1.40
N TRP A 14 9.16 3.72 1.94
CA TRP A 14 7.93 3.79 1.16
C TRP A 14 7.65 5.19 0.60
N GLY A 15 8.19 6.25 1.18
CA GLY A 15 8.11 7.60 0.62
C GLY A 15 8.85 7.74 -0.72
N LEU A 16 9.89 6.94 -0.97
CA LEU A 16 10.63 6.94 -2.24
C LEU A 16 9.93 6.11 -3.33
N THR A 17 9.18 5.07 -2.95
CA THR A 17 8.58 4.11 -3.88
C THR A 17 7.69 4.77 -4.96
N PRO A 18 6.78 5.72 -4.64
CA PRO A 18 5.93 6.36 -5.64
C PRO A 18 6.69 7.14 -6.71
N ILE A 19 7.93 7.58 -6.42
CA ILE A 19 8.79 8.25 -7.39
C ILE A 19 9.18 7.26 -8.50
N PHE A 20 9.71 6.11 -8.11
CA PHE A 20 10.09 5.05 -9.05
C PHE A 20 8.88 4.46 -9.78
N GLU A 21 7.75 4.30 -9.08
CA GLU A 21 6.51 3.83 -9.69
C GLU A 21 6.00 4.82 -10.74
N LYS A 22 5.98 6.12 -10.46
CA LYS A 22 5.61 7.15 -11.44
C LYS A 22 6.55 7.14 -12.65
N LEU A 23 7.87 7.03 -12.44
CA LEU A 23 8.86 6.93 -13.51
C LEU A 23 8.63 5.69 -14.38
N SER A 24 8.32 4.54 -13.78
CA SER A 24 8.05 3.29 -14.51
C SER A 24 6.81 3.38 -15.40
N LEU A 25 5.81 4.17 -14.99
CA LEU A 25 4.56 4.37 -15.72
C LEU A 25 4.69 5.32 -16.92
N LEU A 26 5.82 6.03 -17.07
CA LEU A 26 6.07 6.92 -18.22
C LEU A 26 6.16 6.17 -19.55
N ARG A 27 6.65 4.93 -19.52
CA ARG A 27 6.90 4.13 -20.73
C ARG A 27 6.21 2.76 -20.72
N ALA A 28 5.40 2.48 -19.70
CA ALA A 28 4.75 1.19 -19.55
C ALA A 28 3.27 1.33 -19.13
N SER A 29 2.49 0.30 -19.41
CA SER A 29 1.13 0.19 -18.89
C SER A 29 1.17 -0.23 -17.41
N PRO A 30 0.15 0.10 -16.60
CA PRO A 30 0.05 -0.38 -15.22
C PRO A 30 0.24 -1.90 -15.08
N PHE A 31 -0.38 -2.68 -15.96
CA PHE A 31 -0.22 -4.14 -15.97
C PHE A 31 1.23 -4.56 -16.22
N THR A 32 1.91 -3.96 -17.20
CA THR A 32 3.30 -4.27 -17.51
C THR A 32 4.21 -4.01 -16.31
N VAL A 33 4.03 -2.86 -15.63
CA VAL A 33 4.81 -2.52 -14.42
C VAL A 33 4.55 -3.54 -13.31
N ILE A 34 3.28 -3.88 -13.06
CA ILE A 34 2.90 -4.84 -12.02
C ILE A 34 3.50 -6.22 -12.30
N THR A 35 3.40 -6.71 -13.53
CA THR A 35 3.96 -8.01 -13.92
C THR A 35 5.47 -8.06 -13.70
N LEU A 36 6.21 -7.08 -14.22
CA LEU A 36 7.67 -7.04 -14.06
C LEU A 36 8.09 -6.90 -12.58
N ARG A 37 7.35 -6.09 -11.81
CA ARG A 37 7.54 -5.94 -10.36
C ARG A 37 7.37 -7.29 -9.66
N PHE A 38 6.31 -8.04 -9.93
CA PHE A 38 6.08 -9.32 -9.29
C PHE A 38 7.10 -10.37 -9.68
N VAL A 39 7.50 -10.44 -10.95
CA VAL A 39 8.57 -11.34 -11.40
C VAL A 39 9.86 -11.07 -10.62
N PHE A 40 10.27 -9.80 -10.53
CA PHE A 40 11.48 -9.41 -9.81
C PHE A 40 11.38 -9.71 -8.30
N ILE A 41 10.29 -9.31 -7.65
CA ILE A 41 10.09 -9.53 -6.21
C ILE A 41 10.04 -11.03 -5.89
N THR A 42 9.34 -11.83 -6.69
CA THR A 42 9.26 -13.28 -6.48
C THR A 42 10.63 -13.93 -6.56
N VAL A 43 11.46 -13.57 -7.55
CA VAL A 43 12.84 -14.08 -7.66
C VAL A 43 13.63 -13.73 -6.39
N CYS A 44 13.62 -12.47 -5.97
CA CYS A 44 14.33 -12.03 -4.77
C CYS A 44 13.88 -12.76 -3.50
N VAL A 45 12.56 -12.87 -3.29
CA VAL A 45 11.99 -13.52 -2.09
C VAL A 45 12.24 -15.02 -2.10
N VAL A 46 12.15 -15.69 -3.25
CA VAL A 46 12.48 -17.13 -3.38
C VAL A 46 13.95 -17.36 -3.07
N VAL A 47 14.86 -16.56 -3.62
CA VAL A 47 16.30 -16.66 -3.33
C VAL A 47 16.57 -16.51 -1.84
N VAL A 48 16.00 -15.49 -1.20
CA VAL A 48 16.15 -15.28 0.25
C VAL A 48 15.58 -16.46 1.04
N SER A 49 14.41 -16.98 0.66
CA SER A 49 13.77 -18.13 1.32
C SER A 49 14.63 -19.39 1.23
N VAL A 50 15.25 -19.63 0.08
CA VAL A 50 16.16 -20.77 -0.14
C VAL A 50 17.44 -20.62 0.68
N VAL A 51 18.10 -19.45 0.61
CA VAL A 51 19.37 -19.17 1.31
C VAL A 51 19.19 -19.23 2.83
N THR A 52 18.05 -18.75 3.35
CA THR A 52 17.76 -18.77 4.79
C THR A 52 17.17 -20.09 5.28
N GLY A 53 16.92 -21.05 4.39
CA GLY A 53 16.31 -22.35 4.73
C GLY A 53 14.81 -22.29 5.09
N LYS A 54 14.18 -21.11 4.95
CA LYS A 54 12.79 -20.87 5.34
C LYS A 54 11.75 -21.43 4.38
N TYR A 55 12.15 -21.90 3.20
CA TYR A 55 11.24 -22.58 2.26
C TYR A 55 10.54 -23.80 2.90
N ARG A 56 11.11 -24.39 3.95
CA ARG A 56 10.51 -25.50 4.71
C ARG A 56 9.23 -25.08 5.45
N GLU A 57 9.09 -23.80 5.79
CA GLU A 57 7.89 -23.26 6.43
C GLU A 57 6.66 -23.32 5.50
N PHE A 58 6.86 -23.42 4.18
CA PHE A 58 5.75 -23.53 3.21
C PHE A 58 4.93 -24.80 3.40
N ALA A 59 5.57 -25.90 3.85
CA ALA A 59 4.88 -27.16 4.14
C ALA A 59 4.03 -27.09 5.42
N LEU A 60 4.23 -26.07 6.27
CA LEU A 60 3.49 -25.86 7.51
C LEU A 60 2.25 -24.99 7.34
N VAL A 61 2.05 -24.40 6.15
CA VAL A 61 0.92 -23.51 5.88
C VAL A 61 -0.34 -24.34 5.68
N ASP A 62 -1.34 -24.13 6.56
CA ASP A 62 -2.64 -24.77 6.42
C ASP A 62 -3.50 -24.11 5.32
N GLY A 63 -4.55 -24.80 4.87
CA GLY A 63 -5.41 -24.31 3.78
C GLY A 63 -6.09 -22.96 4.10
N LYS A 64 -6.40 -22.70 5.38
CA LYS A 64 -7.01 -21.44 5.81
C LYS A 64 -6.03 -20.27 5.74
N THR A 65 -4.79 -20.46 6.21
CA THR A 65 -3.73 -19.45 6.10
C THR A 65 -3.39 -19.20 4.64
N LEU A 66 -3.33 -20.26 3.81
CA LEU A 66 -3.12 -20.12 2.38
C LEU A 66 -4.22 -19.26 1.73
N LEU A 67 -5.48 -19.50 2.08
CA LEU A 67 -6.60 -18.67 1.57
C LEU A 67 -6.41 -17.19 1.93
N TRP A 68 -6.04 -16.87 3.17
CA TRP A 68 -5.79 -15.48 3.57
C TRP A 68 -4.62 -14.85 2.82
N ILE A 69 -3.53 -15.60 2.59
CA ILE A 69 -2.39 -15.15 1.79
C ILE A 69 -2.82 -14.85 0.36
N LEU A 70 -3.59 -15.74 -0.26
CA LEU A 70 -4.06 -15.57 -1.65
C LEU A 70 -5.04 -14.41 -1.79
N LEU A 71 -5.97 -14.24 -0.84
CA LEU A 71 -6.90 -13.11 -0.83
C LEU A 71 -6.17 -11.79 -0.64
N ALA A 72 -5.20 -11.72 0.28
CA ALA A 72 -4.38 -10.52 0.47
C ALA A 72 -3.55 -10.20 -0.79
N GLY A 73 -2.96 -11.22 -1.42
CA GLY A 73 -2.20 -11.08 -2.67
C GLY A 73 -3.08 -10.60 -3.84
N PHE A 74 -4.30 -11.13 -3.95
CA PHE A 74 -5.24 -10.71 -4.99
C PHE A 74 -5.72 -9.27 -4.77
N LEU A 75 -6.20 -8.94 -3.57
CA LEU A 75 -6.75 -7.63 -3.25
C LEU A 75 -5.68 -6.54 -3.22
N GLY A 76 -4.58 -6.75 -2.51
CA GLY A 76 -3.52 -5.75 -2.40
C GLY A 76 -2.58 -5.75 -3.61
N GLY A 77 -2.20 -6.94 -4.08
CA GLY A 77 -1.18 -7.11 -5.09
C GLY A 77 -1.67 -6.95 -6.52
N ILE A 78 -2.87 -7.41 -6.86
CA ILE A 78 -3.39 -7.30 -8.23
C ILE A 78 -4.35 -6.11 -8.33
N VAL A 79 -5.47 -6.17 -7.60
CA VAL A 79 -6.54 -5.17 -7.70
C VAL A 79 -6.06 -3.81 -7.19
N GLY A 80 -5.50 -3.77 -5.98
CA GLY A 80 -5.04 -2.56 -5.31
C GLY A 80 -3.92 -1.87 -6.07
N LEU A 81 -2.85 -2.59 -6.43
CA LEU A 81 -1.76 -2.03 -7.24
C LEU A 81 -2.22 -1.58 -8.62
N PHE A 82 -3.14 -2.29 -9.27
CA PHE A 82 -3.66 -1.87 -10.57
C PHE A 82 -4.39 -0.53 -10.47
N VAL A 83 -5.36 -0.42 -9.57
CA VAL A 83 -6.11 0.83 -9.35
C VAL A 83 -5.17 1.96 -8.92
N TYR A 84 -4.22 1.66 -8.03
CA TYR A 84 -3.20 2.61 -7.60
C TYR A 84 -2.36 3.13 -8.77
N PHE A 85 -1.83 2.26 -9.61
CA PHE A 85 -1.00 2.67 -10.74
C PHE A 85 -1.78 3.40 -11.83
N VAL A 86 -3.06 3.06 -12.02
CA VAL A 86 -3.96 3.85 -12.89
C VAL A 86 -4.10 5.27 -12.35
N ALA A 87 -4.40 5.43 -11.06
CA ALA A 87 -4.51 6.75 -10.42
C ALA A 87 -3.18 7.53 -10.46
N LEU A 88 -2.07 6.85 -10.15
CA LEU A 88 -0.73 7.44 -10.15
C LEU A 88 -0.30 7.85 -11.55
N LYS A 89 -0.71 7.13 -12.60
CA LYS A 89 -0.42 7.51 -13.99
C LYS A 89 -1.14 8.80 -14.38
N GLN A 90 -2.39 8.97 -13.94
CA GLN A 90 -3.25 10.11 -14.28
C GLN A 90 -3.01 11.37 -13.44
N GLY A 91 -2.58 11.24 -12.18
CA GLY A 91 -2.40 12.37 -11.27
C GLY A 91 -0.94 12.69 -10.94
N LEU A 92 -0.71 13.83 -10.28
CA LEU A 92 0.59 14.15 -9.68
C LEU A 92 0.80 13.25 -8.44
N THR A 93 2.01 12.71 -8.30
CA THR A 93 2.39 11.85 -7.16
C THR A 93 2.14 12.55 -5.82
N SER A 94 2.40 13.87 -5.77
CA SER A 94 2.15 14.73 -4.60
C SER A 94 0.68 14.87 -4.20
N HIS A 95 -0.27 14.50 -5.07
CA HIS A 95 -1.72 14.49 -4.74
C HIS A 95 -2.25 13.09 -4.50
N ILE A 96 -1.89 12.15 -5.39
CA ILE A 96 -2.40 10.78 -5.33
C ILE A 96 -1.92 10.07 -4.06
N VAL A 97 -0.63 10.19 -3.71
CA VAL A 97 -0.06 9.46 -2.56
C VAL A 97 -0.67 9.90 -1.22
N PRO A 98 -0.81 11.21 -0.93
CA PRO A 98 -1.49 11.64 0.30
C PRO A 98 -2.95 11.19 0.36
N ILE A 99 -3.71 11.23 -0.74
CA ILE A 99 -5.10 10.75 -0.76
C ILE A 99 -5.15 9.26 -0.42
N ILE A 100 -4.25 8.44 -0.96
CA ILE A 100 -4.16 7.01 -0.63
C ILE A 100 -3.78 6.78 0.83
N ALA A 101 -2.98 7.67 1.43
CA ALA A 101 -2.63 7.62 2.85
C ALA A 101 -3.84 7.78 3.80
N THR A 102 -5.06 8.01 3.28
CA THR A 102 -6.32 7.86 4.04
C THR A 102 -6.68 6.41 4.36
N TYR A 103 -6.03 5.40 3.76
CA TYR A 103 -6.35 3.98 3.98
C TYR A 103 -6.43 3.54 5.46
N PRO A 104 -5.70 4.13 6.45
CA PRO A 104 -5.89 3.78 7.86
C PRO A 104 -7.32 3.99 8.39
N LEU A 105 -8.09 4.91 7.80
CA LEU A 105 -9.53 5.06 8.07
C LEU A 105 -10.27 3.75 7.73
N PHE A 106 -10.05 3.24 6.53
CA PHE A 106 -10.65 1.99 6.06
C PHE A 106 -10.12 0.79 6.83
N THR A 107 -8.83 0.76 7.17
CA THR A 107 -8.24 -0.29 8.01
C THR A 107 -8.91 -0.34 9.39
N ALA A 108 -9.15 0.79 10.04
CA ALA A 108 -9.82 0.81 11.33
C ALA A 108 -11.27 0.30 11.23
N LEU A 109 -11.99 0.70 10.18
CA LEU A 109 -13.33 0.20 9.89
C LEU A 109 -13.35 -1.31 9.67
N TYR A 110 -12.46 -1.83 8.82
CA TYR A 110 -12.38 -3.26 8.53
C TYR A 110 -11.88 -4.07 9.72
N ALA A 111 -10.96 -3.54 10.53
CA ALA A 111 -10.54 -4.19 11.77
C ALA A 111 -11.70 -4.32 12.77
N PHE A 112 -12.56 -3.30 12.88
CA PHE A 112 -13.79 -3.39 13.67
C PHE A 112 -14.75 -4.45 13.11
N LEU A 113 -14.99 -4.45 11.79
CA LEU A 113 -15.96 -5.36 11.17
C LEU A 113 -15.52 -6.83 11.12
N PHE A 114 -14.24 -7.09 10.81
CA PHE A 114 -13.73 -8.44 10.55
C PHE A 114 -12.90 -9.02 11.69
N LEU A 115 -12.23 -8.17 12.48
CA LEU A 115 -11.38 -8.60 13.59
C LEU A 115 -12.01 -8.32 14.97
N ASN A 116 -13.19 -7.68 15.00
CA ASN A 116 -13.85 -7.23 16.23
C ASN A 116 -12.96 -6.32 17.11
N GLU A 117 -12.05 -5.57 16.50
CA GLU A 117 -11.22 -4.60 17.22
C GLU A 117 -12.06 -3.36 17.59
N PRO A 118 -12.17 -2.98 18.87
CA PRO A 118 -12.92 -1.78 19.25
C PRO A 118 -12.25 -0.52 18.70
N ILE A 119 -13.06 0.40 18.17
CA ILE A 119 -12.60 1.72 17.76
C ILE A 119 -12.60 2.63 18.98
N SER A 120 -11.41 2.93 19.51
CA SER A 120 -11.29 3.88 20.60
C SER A 120 -11.55 5.31 20.12
N PHE A 121 -12.04 6.15 21.03
CA PHE A 121 -12.27 7.57 20.74
C PHE A 121 -10.99 8.29 20.30
N GLN A 122 -9.83 7.92 20.89
CA GLN A 122 -8.53 8.44 20.48
C GLN A 122 -8.16 8.04 19.05
N ARG A 123 -8.46 6.79 18.63
CA ARG A 123 -8.22 6.32 17.26
C ARG A 123 -9.06 7.11 16.26
N LEU A 124 -10.32 7.40 16.61
CA LEU A 124 -11.22 8.22 15.79
C LEU A 124 -10.69 9.65 15.62
N ILE A 125 -10.26 10.31 16.71
CA ILE A 125 -9.64 11.65 16.63
C ILE A 125 -8.40 11.61 15.73
N GLY A 126 -7.53 10.61 15.89
CA GLY A 126 -6.34 10.46 15.06
C GLY A 126 -6.67 10.34 13.57
N ILE A 127 -7.70 9.56 13.23
CA ILE A 127 -8.17 9.42 11.85
C ILE A 127 -8.70 10.75 11.29
N VAL A 128 -9.50 11.49 12.07
CA VAL A 128 -9.99 12.82 11.67
C VAL A 128 -8.84 13.79 11.43
N LEU A 129 -7.82 13.79 12.28
CA LEU A 129 -6.63 14.63 12.11
C LEU A 129 -5.82 14.25 10.87
N ILE A 130 -5.68 12.95 10.56
CA ILE A 130 -5.05 12.48 9.31
C ILE A 130 -5.82 13.03 8.11
N VAL A 131 -7.13 12.83 8.06
CA VAL A 131 -7.97 13.30 6.95
C VAL A 131 -7.90 14.83 6.80
N ALA A 132 -7.98 15.58 7.91
CA ALA A 132 -7.87 17.03 7.89
C ALA A 132 -6.50 17.50 7.37
N GLY A 133 -5.41 16.90 7.82
CA GLY A 133 -4.06 17.19 7.32
C GLY A 133 -3.93 16.92 5.81
N LEU A 134 -4.55 15.85 5.32
CA LEU A 134 -4.55 15.50 3.90
C LEU A 134 -5.37 16.49 3.05
N VAL A 135 -6.52 16.95 3.56
CA VAL A 135 -7.30 18.02 2.90
C VAL A 135 -6.47 19.30 2.80
N LEU A 136 -5.75 19.68 3.86
CA LEU A 136 -4.87 20.84 3.86
C LEU A 136 -3.72 20.72 2.84
N ILE A 137 -3.08 19.55 2.76
CA ILE A 137 -2.01 19.29 1.77
C ILE A 137 -2.53 19.45 0.33
N ASN A 138 -3.76 19.03 0.07
CA ASN A 138 -4.34 19.05 -1.27
C ASN A 138 -5.17 20.30 -1.59
N TRP A 139 -5.37 21.21 -0.62
CA TRP A 139 -6.27 22.36 -0.73
C TRP A 139 -6.01 23.22 -1.98
N ASN A 140 -4.75 23.55 -2.25
CA ASN A 140 -4.38 24.41 -3.39
C ASN A 140 -4.51 23.74 -4.76
N ASN A 141 -4.73 22.43 -4.82
CA ASN A 141 -4.71 21.65 -6.07
C ASN A 141 -6.09 21.11 -6.46
N ILE A 142 -7.11 21.29 -5.60
CA ILE A 142 -8.51 20.98 -5.92
C ILE A 142 -9.08 22.01 -6.92
N GLY A 143 -8.46 23.19 -7.03
CA GLY A 143 -8.91 24.28 -7.92
C GLY A 143 -8.26 24.35 -9.31
N THR A 144 -7.20 23.57 -9.59
CA THR A 144 -6.40 23.69 -10.84
C THR A 144 -6.65 22.57 -11.86
N THR A 145 -7.41 21.53 -11.51
CA THR A 145 -7.71 20.40 -12.41
C THR A 145 -8.89 20.66 -13.37
N SER A 146 -9.47 21.86 -13.37
CA SER A 146 -10.58 22.24 -14.27
C SER A 146 -10.14 22.97 -15.53
N SER A 147 -8.83 23.17 -15.78
CA SER A 147 -8.36 24.05 -16.86
C SER A 147 -7.17 23.52 -17.68
N ASN A 148 -7.05 22.23 -17.95
CA ASN A 148 -6.17 21.71 -19.02
C ASN A 148 -6.79 20.48 -19.69
#